data_AF-A0A6N6VKA7-F1
#
_entry.id   AF-A0A6N6VKA7-F1
#
_cell.length_a   1.000
_cell.length_b   1.000
_cell.length_c   1.000
_cell.angle_alpha   90.00
_cell.angle_beta   90.00
_cell.angle_gamma   90.00
#
_symmetry.space_group_name_H-M   'P 1'
#
loop_
_entity.id
_entity.type
_entity.pdbx_description
1 polymer ?
#
loop_
_entity_poly.entity_id
_entity_poly.type
_entity_poly.pdbx_seq_one_letter_code
_entity_poly.pdbx_strand_id
1 'polypeptide(L)'
;MKKAWQELTTANVAALGGELGIYQIADEKEHVLRIGFAGGRSLFGLRGELLKALEEYRDRRTLFRVEINCQYMSRYEELLMVHMADHGSLPAGNAFEGNRKIGRLSIG
;
A
#
# COMPACT_ATOMS: atom_id res chain seq x y z
N MET A 1 -9.02 4.85 -0.31
CA MET A 1 -8.92 4.11 0.96
C MET A 1 -9.20 5.05 2.13
N LYS A 2 -10.07 4.69 3.09
CA LYS A 2 -10.55 5.62 4.16
C LYS A 2 -10.16 5.21 5.59
N LYS A 3 -9.52 4.05 5.79
CA LYS A 3 -9.12 3.62 7.13
C LYS A 3 -8.06 4.56 7.71
N ALA A 4 -8.12 4.76 9.02
CA ALA A 4 -7.15 5.55 9.76
C ALA A 4 -5.76 4.93 9.66
N TRP A 5 -4.74 5.79 9.67
CA TRP A 5 -3.35 5.39 9.74
C TRP A 5 -3.01 4.81 11.11
N GLN A 6 -2.10 3.83 11.10
CA GLN A 6 -1.52 3.21 12.28
C GLN A 6 -0.01 3.21 12.14
N GLU A 7 0.72 3.27 13.26
CA GLU A 7 2.17 3.22 13.19
C GLU A 7 2.65 1.84 12.74
N LEU A 8 3.61 1.78 11.81
CA LEU A 8 4.19 0.53 11.32
C LEU A 8 5.15 -0.03 12.36
N THR A 9 4.60 -0.78 13.30
CA THR A 9 5.35 -1.47 14.36
C THR A 9 5.05 -2.97 14.33
N THR A 10 5.96 -3.77 14.87
CA THR A 10 5.77 -5.23 14.97
C THR A 10 4.49 -5.58 15.72
N ALA A 11 4.16 -4.83 16.77
CA ALA A 11 2.94 -5.03 17.56
C ALA A 11 1.66 -4.78 16.74
N ASN A 12 1.59 -3.66 16.01
CA ASN A 12 0.42 -3.34 15.18
C ASN A 12 0.27 -4.30 13.99
N VAL A 13 1.39 -4.74 13.39
CA VAL A 13 1.37 -5.72 12.31
C VAL A 13 0.95 -7.11 12.82
N ALA A 14 1.40 -7.52 14.02
CA ALA A 14 1.03 -8.80 14.61
C ALA A 14 -0.47 -8.94 14.92
N ALA A 15 -1.16 -7.82 15.13
CA ALA A 15 -2.61 -7.77 15.34
C ALA A 15 -3.42 -8.04 14.06
N LEU A 16 -2.79 -8.00 12.88
CA LEU A 16 -3.45 -8.29 11.62
C LEU A 16 -3.54 -9.80 11.34
N GLY A 17 -4.67 -10.20 10.77
CA GLY A 17 -4.84 -11.54 10.22
C GLY A 17 -4.04 -11.75 8.93
N GLY A 18 -4.03 -13.00 8.47
CA GLY A 18 -3.45 -13.40 7.18
C GLY A 18 -4.37 -13.12 5.98
N GLU A 19 -4.95 -11.93 5.92
CA GLU A 19 -6.00 -11.58 4.96
C GLU A 19 -5.43 -11.06 3.62
N LEU A 20 -6.23 -11.19 2.56
CA LEU A 20 -5.93 -10.60 1.25
C LEU A 20 -6.38 -9.14 1.21
N GLY A 21 -5.67 -8.30 0.46
CA GLY A 21 -6.07 -6.91 0.33
C GLY A 21 -4.97 -6.00 -0.14
N ILE A 22 -5.14 -4.72 0.15
CA ILE A 22 -4.25 -3.63 -0.24
C ILE A 22 -3.69 -3.00 1.02
N TYR A 23 -2.43 -2.62 0.99
CA TYR A 23 -1.82 -1.80 2.03
C TYR A 23 -1.23 -0.53 1.42
N GLN A 24 -1.13 0.50 2.26
CA GLN A 24 -0.36 1.70 1.97
C GLN A 24 0.61 1.93 3.11
N ILE A 25 1.82 2.36 2.77
CA ILE A 25 2.83 2.88 3.69
C ILE A 25 2.95 4.38 3.45
N ALA A 26 3.00 5.16 4.53
CA ALA A 26 3.21 6.60 4.48
C ALA A 26 4.31 7.05 5.46
N ASP A 27 4.81 8.26 5.26
CA ASP A 27 5.64 8.96 6.25
C ASP A 27 4.80 9.47 7.44
N GLU A 28 5.45 10.13 8.40
CA GLU A 28 4.80 10.72 9.58
C GLU A 28 3.81 11.85 9.25
N LYS A 29 3.88 12.42 8.04
CA LYS A 29 3.00 13.47 7.53
C LYS A 29 1.87 12.90 6.65
N GLU A 30 1.70 11.58 6.66
CA GLU A 30 0.73 10.85 5.86
C GLU A 30 0.94 10.93 4.34
N HIS A 31 2.15 11.29 3.89
CA HIS A 31 2.49 11.18 2.47
C HIS A 31 2.74 9.73 2.10
N VAL A 32 2.00 9.22 1.11
CA VAL A 32 2.09 7.83 0.67
C VAL A 32 3.44 7.55 0.02
N LEU A 33 4.21 6.66 0.63
CA LEU A 33 5.51 6.19 0.16
C LEU A 33 5.38 4.97 -0.76
N ARG A 34 4.45 4.07 -0.43
CA ARG A 34 4.20 2.83 -1.18
C ARG A 34 2.72 2.46 -1.11
N ILE A 35 2.19 1.97 -2.22
CA ILE A 35 0.95 1.21 -2.29
C ILE A 35 1.34 -0.22 -2.71
N GLY A 36 0.75 -1.22 -2.09
CA GLY A 36 1.01 -2.61 -2.42
C GLY A 36 -0.19 -3.48 -2.11
N PHE A 37 -0.13 -4.76 -2.47
CA PHE A 37 -1.21 -5.70 -2.21
C PHE A 37 -0.68 -7.03 -1.67
N ALA A 38 -1.54 -7.73 -0.93
CA ALA A 38 -1.35 -9.11 -0.55
C ALA A 38 -2.35 -9.99 -1.30
N GLY A 39 -1.83 -10.84 -2.19
CA GLY A 39 -2.60 -11.73 -3.05
C GLY A 39 -2.43 -13.21 -2.70
N GLY A 40 -2.94 -14.11 -3.54
CA GLY A 40 -2.89 -15.56 -3.29
C GLY A 40 -1.47 -16.16 -3.21
N ARG A 41 -0.44 -15.38 -3.57
CA ARG A 41 0.98 -15.76 -3.47
C ARG A 41 1.70 -15.11 -2.28
N SER A 42 1.02 -14.25 -1.53
CA SER A 42 1.59 -13.56 -0.37
C SER A 42 1.59 -14.48 0.84
N LEU A 43 2.78 -14.78 1.35
CA LEU A 43 2.93 -15.57 2.57
C LEU A 43 2.36 -14.78 3.74
N PHE A 44 1.38 -15.37 4.44
CA PHE A 44 0.67 -14.73 5.56
C PHE A 44 -0.10 -13.45 5.19
N GLY A 45 -0.51 -13.28 3.93
CA GLY A 45 -1.37 -12.17 3.50
C GLY A 45 -0.80 -10.78 3.81
N LEU A 46 -1.67 -9.83 4.16
CA LEU A 46 -1.32 -8.45 4.50
C LEU A 46 -0.28 -8.36 5.62
N ARG A 47 -0.38 -9.23 6.63
CA ARG A 47 0.59 -9.29 7.73
C ARG A 47 2.01 -9.55 7.19
N GLY A 48 2.17 -10.52 6.29
CA GLY A 48 3.48 -10.85 5.74
C GLY A 48 4.07 -9.73 4.88
N GLU A 49 3.27 -9.06 4.07
CA GLU A 49 3.74 -7.92 3.27
C GLU A 49 4.11 -6.72 4.15
N LEU A 50 3.36 -6.46 5.24
CA LEU A 50 3.69 -5.39 6.18
C LEU A 50 4.93 -5.68 7.03
N LEU A 51 5.23 -6.94 7.34
CA LEU A 51 6.50 -7.31 7.97
C LEU A 51 7.70 -7.03 7.05
N LYS A 52 7.56 -7.30 5.75
CA LYS A 52 8.60 -6.93 4.77
C LYS A 52 8.78 -5.42 4.69
N ALA A 53 7.67 -4.67 4.66
CA ALA A 53 7.71 -3.22 4.68
C ALA A 53 8.37 -2.68 5.96
N LEU A 54 8.09 -3.29 7.11
CA LEU A 54 8.71 -2.91 8.39
C LEU A 54 10.24 -3.03 8.32
N GLU A 55 10.77 -4.09 7.69
CA GLU A 55 12.22 -4.22 7.48
C GLU A 55 12.75 -3.20 6.44
N GLU A 56 12.04 -2.98 5.33
CA GLU A 56 12.39 -2.00 4.28
C GLU A 56 12.48 -0.58 4.84
N TYR A 57 11.59 -0.22 5.78
CA TYR A 57 11.49 1.13 6.35
C TYR A 57 12.00 1.23 7.79
N ARG A 58 12.77 0.26 8.28
CA ARG A 58 13.20 0.17 9.69
C ARG A 58 13.88 1.43 10.25
N ASP A 59 14.55 2.20 9.40
CA ASP A 59 15.34 3.38 9.80
C ASP A 59 14.52 4.68 9.87
N ARG A 60 13.21 4.60 9.64
CA ARG A 60 12.32 5.76 9.71
C ARG A 60 10.96 5.39 10.29
N ARG A 61 10.34 6.33 11.00
CA ARG A 61 8.97 6.15 11.45
C ARG A 61 8.04 6.22 10.23
N THR A 62 7.19 5.22 10.10
CA THR A 62 6.20 5.12 9.02
C THR A 62 4.84 4.75 9.58
N LEU A 63 3.82 5.09 8.80
CA LEU A 63 2.45 4.73 9.06
C LEU A 63 2.00 3.73 8.01
N PHE A 64 1.02 2.90 8.36
CA PHE A 64 0.34 2.02 7.42
C PHE A 64 -1.17 2.08 7.59
N ARG A 65 -1.88 1.71 6.54
CA ARG A 65 -3.30 1.34 6.60
C ARG A 65 -3.58 0.23 5.61
N VAL A 66 -4.66 -0.51 5.85
CA VAL A 66 -5.04 -1.68 5.04
C VAL A 66 -6.51 -1.64 4.62
N GLU A 67 -6.80 -2.22 3.47
CA GLU A 67 -8.14 -2.51 2.99
C GLU A 67 -8.21 -4.00 2.63
N ILE A 68 -8.99 -4.77 3.40
CA ILE A 68 -9.23 -6.19 3.13
C ILE A 68 -10.14 -6.26 1.91
N ASN A 69 -9.66 -6.88 0.83
CA ASN A 69 -10.37 -6.89 -0.45
C ASN A 69 -9.87 -8.05 -1.34
N CYS A 70 -10.77 -8.92 -1.79
CA CYS A 70 -10.43 -10.02 -2.69
C CYS A 70 -10.15 -9.56 -4.13
N GLN A 71 -10.63 -8.37 -4.53
CA GLN A 71 -10.33 -7.71 -5.81
C GLN A 71 -9.09 -6.80 -5.69
N TYR A 72 -8.06 -7.28 -4.97
CA TYR A 72 -6.89 -6.49 -4.62
C TYR A 72 -6.11 -5.96 -5.83
N MET A 73 -6.16 -6.61 -6.99
CA MET A 73 -5.46 -6.15 -8.21
C MET A 73 -6.11 -4.89 -8.79
N SER A 74 -7.41 -4.93 -9.09
CA SER A 74 -8.14 -3.76 -9.63
C SER A 74 -8.11 -2.59 -8.65
N ARG A 75 -8.25 -2.88 -7.35
CA ARG A 75 -8.21 -1.85 -6.32
C ARG A 75 -6.82 -1.24 -6.15
N TYR A 76 -5.77 -2.04 -6.28
CA TYR A 76 -4.39 -1.56 -6.29
C TYR A 76 -4.14 -0.61 -7.46
N GLU A 77 -4.56 -0.99 -8.67
CA GLU A 77 -4.45 -0.14 -9.86
C GLU A 77 -5.21 1.18 -9.70
N GLU A 78 -6.47 1.12 -9.24
CA GLU A 78 -7.28 2.31 -8.96
C GLU A 78 -6.56 3.27 -8.00
N LEU A 79 -5.99 2.77 -6.90
CA LEU A 79 -5.31 3.62 -5.93
C LEU A 79 -4.01 4.24 -6.47
N LEU A 80 -3.29 3.55 -7.36
CA LEU A 80 -2.16 4.13 -8.07
C LEU A 80 -2.62 5.24 -9.03
N MET A 81 -3.73 5.03 -9.73
CA MET A 81 -4.31 6.02 -10.64
C MET A 81 -4.78 7.27 -9.89
N VAL A 82 -5.42 7.10 -8.73
CA VAL A 82 -5.81 8.21 -7.84
C VAL A 82 -4.58 8.99 -7.39
N HIS A 83 -3.54 8.32 -6.91
CA HIS A 83 -2.33 9.02 -6.47
C HIS A 83 -1.64 9.76 -7.63
N MET A 84 -1.57 9.16 -8.82
CA MET A 84 -1.07 9.82 -10.03
C MET A 84 -1.90 11.06 -10.39
N ALA A 85 -3.22 11.01 -10.27
CA ALA A 85 -4.09 12.15 -10.56
C ALA A 85 -3.91 13.28 -9.55
N ASP A 86 -3.78 12.94 -8.25
CA ASP A 86 -3.68 13.92 -7.16
C ASP A 86 -2.28 14.57 -7.07
N HIS A 87 -1.22 13.82 -7.38
CA HIS A 87 0.17 14.23 -7.16
C HIS A 87 1.01 14.36 -8.44
N GLY A 88 0.50 13.90 -9.58
CA GLY A 88 1.22 13.94 -10.87
C GLY A 88 2.32 12.87 -11.03
N SER A 89 2.50 11.99 -10.03
CA SER A 89 3.47 10.89 -10.05
C SER A 89 2.96 9.69 -9.27
N LEU A 90 3.60 8.53 -9.44
CA LEU A 90 3.40 7.41 -8.52
C LEU A 90 4.15 7.62 -7.20
N PRO A 91 3.78 6.90 -6.13
CA PRO A 91 4.58 6.87 -4.92
C PRO A 91 6.01 6.43 -5.22
N ALA A 92 6.99 6.94 -4.46
CA ALA A 92 8.40 6.64 -4.70
C ALA A 92 8.71 5.13 -4.68
N GLY A 93 8.06 4.38 -3.78
CA GLY A 93 8.18 2.92 -3.69
C GLY A 93 7.55 2.16 -4.87
N ASN A 94 6.75 2.83 -5.71
CA ASN A 94 6.11 2.26 -6.90
C ASN A 94 6.64 2.87 -8.22
N ALA A 95 7.80 3.55 -8.18
CA ALA A 95 8.34 4.23 -9.34
C ALA A 95 8.63 3.28 -10.52
N PHE A 96 8.99 2.02 -10.23
CA PHE A 96 9.28 1.01 -11.26
C PHE A 96 8.00 0.57 -12.01
N GLU A 97 6.86 0.58 -11.33
CA GLU A 97 5.55 0.26 -11.88
C GLU A 97 5.04 1.32 -12.85
N GLY A 98 5.59 2.54 -12.80
CA GLY A 98 5.30 3.60 -13.77
C GLY A 98 5.70 3.28 -15.21
N ASN A 99 6.61 2.31 -15.40
CA ASN A 99 6.97 1.80 -16.72
C ASN A 99 5.95 0.78 -17.27
N ARG A 100 5.08 0.19 -16.43
CA ARG A 100 3.91 -0.55 -16.90
C ARG A 100 2.83 0.48 -17.21
N LYS A 101 2.14 0.36 -18.35
CA LYS A 101 1.03 1.26 -18.71
C LYS A 101 -0.08 1.16 -17.65
N ILE A 102 0.00 1.97 -16.60
CA ILE A 102 -1.11 2.16 -15.67
C ILE A 102 -2.19 2.92 -16.45
N GLY A 103 -3.42 2.41 -16.45
CA GLY A 103 -4.55 3.11 -17.06
C GLY A 103 -4.67 4.53 -16.51
N ARG A 104 -5.17 5.48 -17.28
CA ARG A 104 -5.47 6.83 -16.76
C ARG A 104 -6.94 6.91 -16.41
N LEU A 105 -7.26 7.50 -15.25
CA LEU A 105 -8.64 7.84 -14.92
C LEU A 105 -8.98 9.05 -15.79
N SER A 106 -9.74 8.83 -16.86
CA SER A 106 -10.37 9.94 -17.57
C SER A 106 -11.61 10.34 -16.80
N ILE A 107 -11.70 11.61 -16.42
CA ILE A 107 -12.95 12.19 -15.91
C ILE A 107 -13.88 12.24 -17.13
N GLY A 108 -14.98 11.48 -17.08
CA GLY A 108 -16.07 11.56 -18.05
C GLY A 108 -16.92 12.80 -17.82
#